data_AF-A0A816KME1-F1
#
_entry.id   AF-A0A816KME1-F1
#
_cell.length_a   1.000
_cell.length_b   1.000
_cell.length_c   1.000
_cell.angle_alpha   90.00
_cell.angle_beta   90.00
_cell.angle_gamma   90.00
#
_symmetry.space_group_name_H-M   'P 1'
#
loop_
_entity.id
_entity.type
_entity.pdbx_description
1 polymer ?
#
loop_
_entity_poly.entity_id
_entity_poly.type
_entity_poly.pdbx_seq_one_letter_code
_entity_poly.pdbx_strand_id
1 'polypeptide(L)'
;MERYLPFNSIRKQYKLRVSYELQMYVLKSLRDILLLALAFFIENTSLQVISSVKHNHIPLRDLFYELLRKITSRKQFCVAYRLSIERLVLFWVFFCFLNGSKGITTIQKSIRCLIIARTLRVCLFSMTILPSPKIHCNFTQPINPFKVTVGGACNDLLYSGHVTIYTVTAISLTILSQNYSSRICRYGLPILVWLYITQYIICTIFERHHYSIDMFLGLIVTLLLWQCKPLHIDLPEVPQNLFLHLRQLVFPKFHSAHKEV
;
A
#
# COMPACT_ATOMS: atom_id res chain seq x y z
N MET A 1 -3.33 49.57 25.23
CA MET A 1 -2.66 49.02 24.03
C MET A 1 -2.70 47.50 24.11
N GLU A 2 -3.90 46.91 24.02
CA GLU A 2 -4.09 45.46 24.04
C GLU A 2 -3.86 44.93 22.63
N ARG A 3 -2.70 44.30 22.39
CA ARG A 3 -2.52 43.47 21.19
C ARG A 3 -3.40 42.24 21.36
N TYR A 4 -4.62 42.31 20.83
CA TYR A 4 -5.49 41.16 20.61
C TYR A 4 -4.72 40.14 19.76
N LEU A 5 -4.15 39.13 20.42
CA LEU A 5 -3.46 38.03 19.76
C LEU A 5 -4.48 37.24 18.94
N PRO A 6 -4.41 37.25 17.59
CA PRO A 6 -5.35 36.53 16.73
C PRO A 6 -5.41 35.02 17.05
N PHE A 7 -4.36 34.50 17.71
CA PHE A 7 -4.28 33.14 18.21
C PHE A 7 -5.37 32.74 19.21
N ASN A 8 -5.84 33.62 20.10
CA ASN A 8 -6.86 33.24 21.10
C ASN A 8 -8.26 33.11 20.47
N SER A 9 -8.57 33.93 19.46
CA SER A 9 -9.81 33.82 18.68
C SER A 9 -9.82 32.54 17.84
N ILE A 10 -8.71 32.25 17.15
CA ILE A 10 -8.55 31.02 16.37
C ILE A 10 -8.64 29.79 17.29
N ARG A 11 -8.00 29.80 18.46
CA ARG A 11 -8.04 28.70 19.42
C ARG A 11 -9.45 28.46 19.99
N LYS A 12 -10.22 29.52 20.28
CA LYS A 12 -11.63 29.40 20.69
C LYS A 12 -12.51 28.85 19.57
N GLN A 13 -12.36 29.35 18.35
CA GLN A 13 -13.09 28.81 17.19
C GLN A 13 -12.72 27.35 16.90
N TYR A 14 -11.46 26.97 17.09
CA TYR A 14 -10.99 25.60 16.92
C TYR A 14 -11.53 24.67 18.01
N LYS A 15 -11.49 25.09 19.29
CA LYS A 15 -12.07 24.34 20.41
C LYS A 15 -13.58 24.13 20.28
N LEU A 16 -14.30 25.09 19.69
CA LEU A 16 -15.74 24.99 19.46
C LEU A 16 -16.08 24.11 18.24
N ARG A 17 -15.17 23.94 17.28
CA ARG A 17 -15.42 23.21 16.03
C ARG A 17 -14.90 21.77 16.01
N VAL A 18 -13.86 21.46 16.79
CA VAL A 18 -13.27 20.12 16.80
C VAL A 18 -13.98 19.26 17.83
N SER A 19 -14.87 18.38 17.36
CA SER A 19 -15.51 17.37 18.20
C SER A 19 -14.48 16.41 18.80
N TYR A 20 -14.75 15.89 20.00
CA TYR A 20 -13.95 14.85 20.63
C TYR A 20 -13.73 13.64 19.69
N GLU A 21 -14.76 13.27 18.93
CA GLU A 21 -14.71 12.22 17.90
C GLU A 21 -13.62 12.48 16.84
N LEU A 22 -13.52 13.72 16.35
CA LEU A 22 -12.51 14.10 15.37
C LEU A 22 -11.10 14.01 15.95
N GLN A 23 -10.90 14.41 17.22
CA GLN A 23 -9.61 14.27 17.88
C GLN A 23 -9.20 12.80 18.00
N MET A 24 -10.12 11.95 18.46
CA MET A 24 -9.89 10.51 18.58
C MET A 24 -9.61 9.86 17.22
N TYR A 25 -10.33 10.26 16.18
CA TYR A 25 -10.10 9.82 14.81
C TYR A 25 -8.69 10.18 14.32
N VAL A 26 -8.27 11.44 14.51
CA VAL A 26 -6.95 11.93 14.10
C VAL A 26 -5.84 11.21 14.86
N LEU A 27 -5.98 11.05 16.17
CA LEU A 27 -5.00 10.33 17.00
C LEU A 27 -4.85 8.87 16.58
N LYS A 28 -5.94 8.15 16.37
CA LYS A 28 -5.91 6.76 15.89
C LYS A 28 -5.30 6.65 14.48
N SER A 29 -5.64 7.58 13.59
CA SER A 29 -5.08 7.61 12.23
C SER A 29 -3.58 7.92 12.23
N LEU A 30 -3.14 8.87 13.06
CA LEU A 30 -1.73 9.22 13.22
C LEU A 30 -0.93 8.04 13.79
N ARG A 31 -1.46 7.36 14.81
CA ARG A 31 -0.88 6.12 15.35
C ARG A 31 -0.69 5.08 14.24
N ASP A 32 -1.72 4.81 13.45
CA ASP A 32 -1.66 3.79 12.39
C ASP A 32 -0.64 4.19 11.29
N ILE A 33 -0.56 5.47 10.91
CA ILE A 33 0.46 5.96 9.97
C ILE A 33 1.88 5.82 10.54
N LEU A 34 2.09 6.17 11.82
CA LEU A 34 3.39 6.04 12.48
C LEU A 34 3.83 4.58 12.59
N LEU A 35 2.90 3.68 12.93
CA LEU A 35 3.16 2.24 12.96
C LEU A 35 3.51 1.69 11.58
N LEU A 36 2.82 2.16 10.52
CA LEU A 36 3.15 1.77 9.16
C LEU A 36 4.56 2.26 8.77
N ALA A 37 4.88 3.54 9.03
CA ALA A 37 6.19 4.10 8.76
C ALA A 37 7.30 3.34 9.51
N LEU A 38 7.07 2.99 10.77
CA LEU A 38 7.98 2.19 11.58
C LEU A 38 8.16 0.79 11.00
N ALA A 39 7.08 0.11 10.59
CA ALA A 39 7.16 -1.20 9.96
C ALA A 39 7.96 -1.16 8.64
N PHE A 40 7.75 -0.12 7.81
CA PHE A 40 8.53 0.12 6.60
C PHE A 40 10.02 0.32 6.90
N PHE A 41 10.32 1.12 7.92
CA PHE A 41 11.70 1.40 8.34
C PHE A 41 12.40 0.13 8.82
N ILE A 42 11.76 -0.66 9.69
CA ILE A 42 12.31 -1.91 10.21
C ILE A 42 12.53 -2.91 9.06
N GLU A 43 11.54 -3.06 8.18
CA GLU A 43 11.64 -3.98 7.03
C GLU A 43 12.78 -3.57 6.08
N ASN A 44 12.88 -2.30 5.71
CA ASN A 44 13.93 -1.80 4.82
C ASN A 44 15.32 -1.99 5.45
N THR A 45 15.45 -1.70 6.74
CA THR A 45 16.71 -1.89 7.48
C THR A 45 17.11 -3.36 7.48
N SER A 46 16.17 -4.25 7.82
CA SER A 46 16.42 -5.68 7.92
C SER A 46 16.78 -6.28 6.55
N LEU A 47 16.12 -5.83 5.48
CA LEU A 47 16.45 -6.22 4.10
C LEU A 47 17.89 -5.87 3.71
N GLN A 48 18.34 -4.66 4.05
CA GLN A 48 19.70 -4.21 3.74
C GLN A 48 20.75 -4.93 4.58
N VAL A 49 20.47 -5.16 5.87
CA VAL A 49 21.34 -5.95 6.76
C VAL A 49 21.50 -7.37 6.20
N ILE A 50 20.41 -8.05 5.89
CA ILE A 50 20.45 -9.41 5.34
C ILE A 50 21.18 -9.42 3.99
N SER A 51 20.92 -8.44 3.12
CA SER A 51 21.57 -8.34 1.81
C SER A 51 23.07 -8.05 1.88
N SER A 52 23.56 -7.49 3.00
CA SER A 52 24.99 -7.23 3.21
C SER A 52 25.80 -8.50 3.52
N VAL A 53 25.12 -9.56 3.97
CA VAL A 53 25.75 -10.85 4.26
C VAL A 53 25.92 -11.63 2.96
N LYS A 54 27.15 -12.08 2.68
CA LYS A 54 27.43 -12.95 1.53
C LYS A 54 26.77 -14.30 1.74
N HIS A 55 25.85 -14.67 0.86
CA HIS A 55 25.22 -15.99 0.85
C HIS A 55 25.58 -16.76 -0.42
N ASN A 56 25.40 -18.08 -0.37
CA ASN A 56 25.61 -18.91 -1.54
C ASN A 56 24.47 -18.65 -2.55
N HIS A 57 24.78 -18.03 -3.69
CA HIS A 57 23.80 -17.49 -4.63
C HIS A 57 23.25 -18.51 -5.63
N ILE A 58 23.14 -19.79 -5.24
CA ILE A 58 22.54 -20.80 -6.14
C ILE A 58 21.02 -20.59 -6.09
N PRO A 59 20.39 -20.11 -7.18
CA PRO A 59 18.96 -19.86 -7.18
C PRO A 59 18.20 -21.18 -7.06
N LEU A 60 17.11 -21.16 -6.31
CA LEU A 60 16.23 -22.32 -6.19
C LEU A 60 15.47 -22.54 -7.51
N ARG A 61 15.09 -23.79 -7.74
CA ARG A 61 14.28 -24.17 -8.89
C ARG A 61 12.87 -23.59 -8.73
N ASP A 62 12.41 -22.85 -9.72
CA ASP A 62 11.06 -22.25 -9.75
C ASP A 62 10.30 -22.79 -10.97
N LEU A 63 9.37 -23.72 -10.71
CA LEU A 63 8.59 -24.41 -11.74
C LEU A 63 7.72 -23.43 -12.54
N PHE A 64 7.17 -22.42 -11.90
CA PHE A 64 6.31 -21.45 -12.58
C PHE A 64 7.14 -20.55 -13.49
N TYR A 65 8.34 -20.14 -13.05
CA TYR A 65 9.28 -19.46 -13.93
C TYR A 65 9.68 -20.33 -15.14
N GLU A 66 10.00 -21.62 -14.93
CA GLU A 66 10.34 -22.54 -16.02
C GLU A 66 9.19 -22.67 -17.03
N LEU A 67 7.96 -22.78 -16.52
CA LEU A 67 6.74 -22.82 -17.32
C LEU A 67 6.55 -21.52 -18.11
N LEU A 68 6.64 -20.36 -17.46
CA LEU A 68 6.52 -19.05 -18.11
C LEU A 68 7.57 -18.88 -19.21
N ARG A 69 8.82 -19.30 -18.96
CA ARG A 69 9.89 -19.27 -19.96
C ARG A 69 9.58 -20.16 -21.17
N LYS A 70 8.92 -21.31 -20.96
CA LYS A 70 8.52 -22.23 -22.04
C LYS A 70 7.36 -21.66 -22.87
N ILE A 71 6.35 -21.07 -22.21
CA ILE A 71 5.18 -20.48 -22.88
C ILE A 71 5.59 -19.21 -23.64
N THR A 72 6.42 -18.38 -23.02
CA THR A 72 6.80 -17.06 -23.54
C THR A 72 8.16 -17.14 -24.23
N SER A 73 8.19 -17.74 -25.42
CA SER A 73 9.40 -17.78 -26.26
C SER A 73 9.80 -16.40 -26.82
N ARG A 74 8.86 -15.43 -26.83
CA ARG A 74 9.09 -14.04 -27.25
C ARG A 74 9.29 -13.10 -26.05
N LYS A 75 10.47 -12.47 -25.99
CA LYS A 75 10.82 -11.37 -25.05
C LYS A 75 9.84 -10.19 -25.03
N GLN A 76 8.88 -10.10 -25.96
CA GLN A 76 7.95 -8.99 -26.10
C GLN A 76 6.80 -8.97 -25.07
N PHE A 77 6.53 -10.06 -24.34
CA PHE A 77 5.38 -10.10 -23.42
C PHE A 77 5.53 -9.15 -22.22
N CYS A 78 6.76 -8.79 -21.85
CA CYS A 78 7.06 -7.90 -20.72
C CYS A 78 7.32 -6.44 -21.11
N VAL A 79 6.89 -5.98 -22.30
CA VAL A 79 6.83 -4.52 -22.62
C VAL A 79 5.57 -3.90 -21.99
N ALA A 80 5.28 -4.27 -20.75
CA ALA A 80 4.17 -3.75 -20.00
C ALA A 80 4.54 -2.38 -19.41
N TYR A 81 3.64 -1.42 -19.52
CA TYR A 81 3.78 -0.12 -18.87
C TYR A 81 3.86 -0.34 -17.35
N ARG A 82 5.07 -0.28 -16.79
CA ARG A 82 5.28 -0.37 -15.34
C ARG A 82 4.79 0.91 -14.70
N LEU A 83 3.57 0.89 -14.15
CA LEU A 83 3.20 1.94 -13.21
C LEU A 83 4.08 1.76 -11.98
N SER A 84 4.82 2.81 -11.65
CA SER A 84 5.59 2.85 -10.42
C SER A 84 4.63 2.69 -9.24
N ILE A 85 5.07 2.01 -8.17
CA ILE A 85 4.23 1.74 -7.00
C ILE A 85 3.73 3.05 -6.41
N GLU A 86 4.56 4.09 -6.43
CA GLU A 86 4.20 5.42 -5.94
C GLU A 86 3.01 5.99 -6.70
N ARG A 87 3.01 5.90 -8.04
CA ARG A 87 1.89 6.37 -8.87
C ARG A 87 0.62 5.58 -8.60
N LEU A 88 0.73 4.26 -8.43
CA LEU A 88 -0.42 3.43 -8.11
C LEU A 88 -1.01 3.78 -6.73
N VAL A 89 -0.16 3.96 -5.71
CA VAL A 89 -0.58 4.34 -4.35
C VAL A 89 -1.22 5.73 -4.36
N LEU A 90 -0.65 6.70 -5.09
CA LEU A 90 -1.24 8.03 -5.23
C LEU A 90 -2.61 7.97 -5.91
N PHE A 91 -2.73 7.21 -7.01
CA PHE A 91 -4.01 7.00 -7.69
C PHE A 91 -5.04 6.34 -6.76
N TRP A 92 -4.63 5.32 -6.01
CA TRP A 92 -5.47 4.62 -5.06
C TRP A 92 -5.97 5.53 -3.94
N VAL A 93 -5.08 6.28 -3.29
CA VAL A 93 -5.43 7.22 -2.22
C VAL A 93 -6.38 8.30 -2.75
N PHE A 94 -6.11 8.83 -3.94
CA PHE A 94 -6.98 9.79 -4.60
C PHE A 94 -8.37 9.21 -4.88
N PHE A 95 -8.44 7.99 -5.43
CA PHE A 95 -9.70 7.30 -5.70
C PHE A 95 -10.51 7.05 -4.43
N CYS A 96 -9.84 6.64 -3.35
CA CYS A 96 -10.47 6.50 -2.04
C CYS A 96 -11.00 7.84 -1.52
N PHE A 97 -10.25 8.93 -1.68
CA PHE A 97 -10.72 10.27 -1.28
C PHE A 97 -12.01 10.68 -2.02
N LEU A 98 -12.11 10.37 -3.32
CA LEU A 98 -13.33 10.64 -4.11
C LEU A 98 -14.55 9.84 -3.63
N ASN A 99 -14.35 8.72 -2.93
CA ASN A 99 -15.43 7.87 -2.40
C ASN A 99 -15.86 8.26 -0.97
N GLY A 100 -15.45 9.42 -0.47
CA GLY A 100 -15.95 9.95 0.80
C GLY A 100 -15.57 9.15 2.03
N SER A 101 -16.48 9.08 3.00
CA SER A 101 -16.28 8.35 4.25
C SER A 101 -15.94 6.88 4.03
N LYS A 102 -16.64 6.20 3.11
CA LYS A 102 -16.37 4.80 2.74
C LYS A 102 -14.94 4.60 2.25
N GLY A 103 -14.45 5.51 1.40
CA GLY A 103 -13.09 5.44 0.89
C GLY A 103 -12.03 5.68 1.97
N ILE A 104 -12.28 6.61 2.89
CA ILE A 104 -11.41 6.86 4.04
C ILE A 104 -11.35 5.63 4.96
N THR A 105 -12.48 5.03 5.30
CA THR A 105 -12.52 3.78 6.09
C THR A 105 -11.75 2.66 5.38
N THR A 106 -11.85 2.59 4.06
CA THR A 106 -11.12 1.61 3.24
C THR A 106 -9.61 1.84 3.31
N ILE A 107 -9.13 3.09 3.26
CA ILE A 107 -7.71 3.43 3.47
C ILE A 107 -7.25 2.97 4.85
N GLN A 108 -8.01 3.23 5.91
CA GLN A 108 -7.61 2.87 7.27
C GLN A 108 -7.49 1.35 7.45
N LYS A 109 -8.49 0.61 6.94
CA LYS A 109 -8.44 -0.84 6.90
C LYS A 109 -7.22 -1.35 6.13
N SER A 110 -6.91 -0.70 5.02
CA SER A 110 -5.74 -0.99 4.18
C SER A 110 -4.42 -0.75 4.90
N ILE A 111 -4.28 0.39 5.58
CA ILE A 111 -3.09 0.72 6.39
C ILE A 111 -2.88 -0.35 7.45
N ARG A 112 -3.92 -0.76 8.19
CA ARG A 112 -3.79 -1.84 9.19
C ARG A 112 -3.39 -3.18 8.58
N CYS A 113 -4.01 -3.54 7.45
CA CYS A 113 -3.63 -4.73 6.71
C CYS A 113 -2.14 -4.69 6.34
N LEU A 114 -1.64 -3.55 5.84
CA LEU A 114 -0.23 -3.35 5.50
C LEU A 114 0.71 -3.42 6.72
N ILE A 115 0.33 -2.82 7.86
CA ILE A 115 1.13 -2.91 9.10
C ILE A 115 1.32 -4.37 9.50
N ILE A 116 0.24 -5.13 9.55
CA ILE A 116 0.26 -6.52 10.03
C ILE A 116 1.02 -7.41 9.04
N ALA A 117 0.72 -7.26 7.75
CA ALA A 117 1.45 -7.91 6.66
C ALA A 117 2.96 -7.69 6.77
N ARG A 118 3.39 -6.43 6.90
CA ARG A 118 4.81 -6.09 7.00
C ARG A 118 5.45 -6.59 8.30
N THR A 119 4.72 -6.53 9.40
CA THR A 119 5.20 -7.09 10.68
C THR A 119 5.42 -8.59 10.57
N LEU A 120 4.46 -9.33 9.99
CA LEU A 120 4.60 -10.76 9.73
C LEU A 120 5.79 -11.06 8.82
N ARG A 121 5.99 -10.25 7.76
CA ARG A 121 7.15 -10.37 6.86
C ARG A 121 8.46 -10.20 7.63
N VAL A 122 8.58 -9.17 8.48
CA VAL A 122 9.78 -8.96 9.31
C VAL A 122 10.01 -10.14 10.26
N CYS A 123 8.96 -10.68 10.89
CA CYS A 123 9.10 -11.88 11.73
C CYS A 123 9.64 -13.08 10.94
N LEU A 124 9.17 -13.27 9.71
CA LEU A 124 9.63 -14.33 8.82
C LEU A 124 11.07 -14.15 8.34
N PHE A 125 11.64 -12.94 8.39
CA PHE A 125 13.04 -12.72 7.99
C PHE A 125 14.02 -13.56 8.80
N SER A 126 13.71 -13.82 10.06
CA SER A 126 14.55 -14.65 10.92
C SER A 126 14.47 -16.14 10.56
N MET A 127 13.45 -16.55 9.81
CA MET A 127 13.14 -17.96 9.53
C MET A 127 13.37 -18.35 8.06
N THR A 128 13.19 -17.42 7.11
CA THR A 128 13.09 -17.75 5.68
C THR A 128 13.89 -16.79 4.81
N ILE A 129 15.22 -16.89 4.84
CA ILE A 129 16.11 -16.20 3.89
C ILE A 129 16.34 -17.12 2.70
N LEU A 130 15.89 -16.72 1.51
CA LEU A 130 16.08 -17.45 0.28
C LEU A 130 17.23 -16.85 -0.54
N PRO A 131 18.00 -17.68 -1.27
CA PRO A 131 19.02 -17.16 -2.17
C PRO A 131 18.36 -16.34 -3.28
N SER A 132 18.99 -15.25 -3.71
CA SER A 132 18.44 -14.40 -4.77
C SER A 132 18.12 -15.21 -6.04
N PRO A 133 16.94 -14.99 -6.66
CA PRO A 133 16.60 -15.58 -7.95
C PRO A 133 17.49 -15.06 -9.10
N LYS A 134 18.22 -13.95 -8.90
CA LYS A 134 19.24 -13.45 -9.83
C LYS A 134 20.62 -14.03 -9.51
N ILE A 135 21.25 -14.59 -10.54
CA ILE A 135 22.57 -15.26 -10.47
C ILE A 135 23.70 -14.27 -10.14
N HIS A 136 23.60 -13.01 -10.56
CA HIS A 136 24.65 -12.00 -10.40
C HIS A 136 24.18 -10.79 -9.59
N CYS A 137 23.63 -11.02 -8.39
CA CYS A 137 23.28 -9.93 -7.50
C CYS A 137 24.43 -9.61 -6.55
N ASN A 138 24.97 -8.40 -6.62
CA ASN A 138 25.96 -7.88 -5.68
C ASN A 138 25.39 -6.65 -4.97
N PHE A 139 25.19 -6.74 -3.65
CA PHE A 139 24.85 -5.59 -2.83
C PHE A 139 26.12 -4.95 -2.29
N THR A 140 26.43 -3.74 -2.77
CA THR A 140 27.65 -3.00 -2.41
C THR A 140 27.35 -1.66 -1.72
N GLN A 141 26.08 -1.31 -1.54
CA GLN A 141 25.70 -0.03 -0.96
C GLN A 141 25.78 -0.07 0.57
N PRO A 142 26.15 1.05 1.22
CA PRO A 142 26.07 1.14 2.68
C PRO A 142 24.62 1.02 3.13
N ILE A 143 24.42 0.43 4.32
CA ILE A 143 23.11 0.32 4.94
C ILE A 143 22.62 1.74 5.25
N ASN A 144 21.54 2.15 4.60
CA ASN A 144 20.86 3.41 4.84
C ASN A 144 19.34 3.15 4.92
N PRO A 145 18.76 3.18 6.13
CA PRO A 145 17.35 2.84 6.32
C PRO A 145 16.40 3.90 5.75
N PHE A 146 16.88 5.12 5.48
CA PHE A 146 16.11 6.20 4.85
C PHE A 146 16.15 6.14 3.34
N LYS A 147 17.10 5.40 2.75
CA LYS A 147 17.13 5.15 1.31
C LYS A 147 16.36 3.87 1.02
N VAL A 148 15.21 4.02 0.36
CA VAL A 148 14.47 2.86 -0.15
C VAL A 148 15.22 2.34 -1.38
N THR A 149 15.85 1.16 -1.25
CA THR A 149 16.53 0.51 -2.38
C THR A 149 15.52 -0.20 -3.26
N VAL A 150 14.96 0.51 -4.23
CA VAL A 150 14.06 -0.06 -5.25
C VAL A 150 14.89 -0.95 -6.19
N GLY A 151 14.92 -2.25 -5.91
CA GLY A 151 15.60 -3.26 -6.74
C GLY A 151 16.99 -3.72 -6.28
N GLY A 152 17.37 -3.43 -5.03
CA GLY A 152 18.74 -3.63 -4.54
C GLY A 152 18.99 -4.75 -3.52
N ALA A 153 18.02 -5.57 -3.13
CA ALA A 153 18.29 -6.67 -2.21
C ALA A 153 18.80 -7.91 -2.96
N CYS A 154 19.89 -8.51 -2.47
CA CYS A 154 20.49 -9.72 -3.06
C CYS A 154 20.10 -11.02 -2.37
N ASN A 155 19.09 -10.94 -1.52
CA ASN A 155 18.37 -12.08 -0.97
C ASN A 155 16.88 -11.88 -1.24
N ASP A 156 16.20 -13.00 -1.40
CA ASP A 156 14.75 -13.01 -1.49
C ASP A 156 14.16 -13.54 -0.18
N LEU A 157 12.90 -13.24 0.02
CA LEU A 157 12.20 -13.55 1.26
C LEU A 157 10.82 -14.04 0.91
N LEU A 158 10.49 -15.18 1.50
CA LEU A 158 9.17 -15.76 1.46
C LEU A 158 8.19 -14.72 1.99
N TYR A 159 7.41 -14.08 1.12
CA TYR A 159 6.61 -12.96 1.60
C TYR A 159 6.38 -11.69 0.74
N SER A 160 6.31 -11.61 -0.60
CA SER A 160 6.58 -10.31 -1.31
C SER A 160 5.74 -9.09 -0.82
N GLY A 161 6.41 -8.08 -0.25
CA GLY A 161 5.77 -6.87 0.27
C GLY A 161 5.16 -5.96 -0.83
N HIS A 162 5.65 -6.06 -2.06
CA HIS A 162 5.06 -5.37 -3.22
C HIS A 162 3.67 -5.92 -3.53
N VAL A 163 3.53 -7.26 -3.56
CA VAL A 163 2.24 -7.92 -3.81
C VAL A 163 1.23 -7.56 -2.73
N THR A 164 1.65 -7.39 -1.47
CA THR A 164 0.75 -6.91 -0.41
C THR A 164 0.14 -5.55 -0.76
N ILE A 165 0.94 -4.58 -1.20
CA ILE A 165 0.44 -3.24 -1.58
C ILE A 165 -0.51 -3.33 -2.77
N TYR A 166 -0.13 -4.09 -3.80
CA TYR A 166 -0.97 -4.30 -4.98
C TYR A 166 -2.31 -4.95 -4.64
N THR A 167 -2.27 -6.01 -3.84
CA THR A 167 -3.46 -6.77 -3.43
C THR A 167 -4.41 -5.91 -2.60
N VAL A 168 -3.89 -5.17 -1.62
CA VAL A 168 -4.71 -4.23 -0.81
C VAL A 168 -5.34 -3.15 -1.68
N THR A 169 -4.58 -2.63 -2.66
CA THR A 169 -5.10 -1.66 -3.64
C THR A 169 -6.22 -2.27 -4.48
N ALA A 170 -6.04 -3.50 -4.97
CA ALA A 170 -7.02 -4.23 -5.77
C ALA A 170 -8.34 -4.44 -5.02
N ILE A 171 -8.24 -4.94 -3.79
CA ILE A 171 -9.39 -5.19 -2.93
C ILE A 171 -10.13 -3.88 -2.64
N SER A 172 -9.38 -2.82 -2.31
CA SER A 172 -9.95 -1.50 -2.03
C SER A 172 -10.71 -0.94 -3.23
N LEU A 173 -10.11 -0.97 -4.42
CA LEU A 173 -10.76 -0.52 -5.65
C LEU A 173 -11.97 -1.39 -6.00
N THR A 174 -11.90 -2.69 -5.77
CA THR A 174 -13.01 -3.63 -5.98
C THR A 174 -14.20 -3.32 -5.08
N ILE A 175 -13.97 -3.01 -3.81
CA ILE A 175 -15.04 -2.67 -2.86
C ILE A 175 -15.65 -1.31 -3.22
N LEU A 176 -14.82 -0.34 -3.54
CA LEU A 176 -15.29 1.01 -3.84
C LEU A 176 -16.02 1.10 -5.19
N SER A 177 -15.64 0.27 -6.18
CA SER A 177 -16.33 0.23 -7.48
C SER A 177 -17.81 -0.17 -7.36
N GLN A 178 -18.18 -0.93 -6.32
CA GLN A 178 -19.56 -1.35 -6.08
C GLN A 178 -20.52 -0.17 -5.87
N ASN A 179 -20.02 0.99 -5.42
CA ASN A 179 -20.83 2.19 -5.21
C ASN A 179 -21.20 2.92 -6.51
N TYR A 180 -20.61 2.57 -7.65
CA TYR A 180 -20.89 3.23 -8.93
C TYR A 180 -22.16 2.68 -9.57
N SER A 181 -22.99 3.57 -10.13
CA SER A 181 -24.23 3.19 -10.85
C SER A 181 -23.91 2.54 -12.22
N SER A 182 -22.88 3.03 -12.92
CA SER A 182 -22.43 2.47 -14.20
C SER A 182 -21.96 1.03 -14.03
N ARG A 183 -22.58 0.08 -14.76
CA ARG A 183 -22.16 -1.34 -14.78
C ARG A 183 -20.71 -1.50 -15.25
N ILE A 184 -20.29 -0.67 -16.21
CA ILE A 184 -18.92 -0.69 -16.74
C ILE A 184 -17.94 -0.30 -15.63
N CYS A 185 -18.22 0.75 -14.86
CA CYS A 185 -17.34 1.13 -13.74
C CYS A 185 -17.39 0.09 -12.61
N ARG A 186 -18.57 -0.46 -12.31
CA ARG A 186 -18.78 -1.43 -11.23
C ARG A 186 -17.98 -2.71 -11.43
N TYR A 187 -18.02 -3.29 -12.63
CA TYR A 187 -17.40 -4.58 -12.94
C TYR A 187 -16.10 -4.47 -13.75
N GLY A 188 -15.99 -3.48 -14.64
CA GLY A 188 -14.81 -3.30 -15.49
C GLY A 188 -13.59 -2.82 -14.71
N LEU A 189 -13.75 -1.87 -13.78
CA LEU A 189 -12.63 -1.35 -12.99
C LEU A 189 -11.93 -2.45 -12.17
N PRO A 190 -12.64 -3.30 -11.39
CA PRO A 190 -12.02 -4.43 -10.69
C PRO A 190 -11.27 -5.37 -11.63
N ILE A 191 -11.90 -5.78 -12.74
CA ILE A 191 -11.29 -6.71 -13.70
C ILE A 191 -9.98 -6.14 -14.24
N LEU A 192 -9.97 -4.87 -14.66
CA LEU A 192 -8.76 -4.22 -15.17
C LEU A 192 -7.65 -4.16 -14.12
N VAL A 193 -7.98 -3.84 -12.87
CA VAL A 193 -6.99 -3.78 -11.79
C VAL A 193 -6.42 -5.16 -11.48
N TRP A 194 -7.25 -6.20 -11.40
CA TRP A 194 -6.79 -7.56 -11.15
C TRP A 194 -5.97 -8.13 -12.31
N LEU A 195 -6.33 -7.83 -13.56
CA LEU A 195 -5.53 -8.17 -14.73
C LEU A 195 -4.17 -7.47 -14.70
N TYR A 196 -4.14 -6.17 -14.38
CA TYR A 196 -2.89 -5.42 -14.23
C TYR A 196 -1.97 -6.04 -13.17
N ILE A 197 -2.51 -6.38 -12.00
CA ILE A 197 -1.72 -6.99 -10.92
C ILE A 197 -1.22 -8.37 -11.31
N THR A 198 -2.06 -9.18 -11.95
CA THR A 198 -1.67 -10.51 -12.44
C THR A 198 -0.54 -10.39 -13.46
N GLN A 199 -0.65 -9.46 -14.40
CA GLN A 199 0.41 -9.17 -15.36
C GLN A 199 1.70 -8.72 -14.66
N TYR A 200 1.61 -7.84 -13.66
CA TYR A 200 2.76 -7.38 -12.89
C TYR A 200 3.45 -8.53 -12.14
N ILE A 201 2.68 -9.42 -11.50
CA ILE A 201 3.20 -10.61 -10.82
C ILE A 201 3.97 -11.49 -11.82
N ILE A 202 3.37 -11.78 -12.97
CA ILE A 202 4.01 -12.58 -14.03
C ILE A 202 5.32 -11.93 -14.49
N CYS A 203 5.33 -10.62 -14.76
CA CYS A 203 6.53 -9.90 -15.20
C CYS A 203 7.62 -9.93 -14.14
N THR A 204 7.26 -9.77 -12.86
CA THR A 204 8.20 -9.79 -11.73
C THR A 204 8.88 -11.16 -11.58
N ILE A 205 8.12 -12.24 -11.75
CA ILE A 205 8.66 -13.61 -11.70
C ILE A 205 9.55 -13.85 -12.93
N PHE A 206 9.10 -13.45 -14.11
CA PHE A 206 9.85 -13.62 -15.36
C PHE A 206 11.20 -12.88 -15.34
N GLU A 207 11.25 -11.69 -14.74
CA GLU A 207 12.49 -10.92 -14.57
C GLU A 207 13.36 -11.39 -13.40
N ARG A 208 12.98 -12.48 -12.74
CA ARG A 208 13.71 -13.04 -11.58
C ARG A 208 13.88 -12.00 -10.48
N HIS A 209 12.85 -11.20 -10.20
CA HIS A 209 12.86 -10.29 -9.06
C HIS A 209 12.40 -10.96 -7.78
N HIS A 210 11.44 -11.90 -7.90
CA HIS A 210 10.95 -12.70 -6.80
C HIS A 210 10.67 -14.14 -7.26
N TYR A 211 10.70 -15.10 -6.35
CA TYR A 211 10.15 -16.43 -6.63
C TYR A 211 8.62 -16.39 -6.78
N SER A 212 8.08 -17.29 -7.60
CA SER A 212 6.64 -17.40 -7.80
C SER A 212 5.87 -17.68 -6.50
N ILE A 213 6.45 -18.49 -5.61
CA ILE A 213 5.85 -18.81 -4.31
C ILE A 213 5.73 -17.57 -3.41
N ASP A 214 6.71 -16.65 -3.46
CA ASP A 214 6.70 -15.44 -2.63
C ASP A 214 5.59 -14.50 -3.05
N MET A 215 5.34 -14.42 -4.35
CA MET A 215 4.26 -13.63 -4.93
C MET A 215 2.90 -14.25 -4.61
N PHE A 216 2.77 -15.57 -4.74
CA PHE A 216 1.54 -16.30 -4.43
C PHE A 216 1.17 -16.19 -2.95
N LEU A 217 2.11 -16.46 -2.04
CA LEU A 217 1.89 -16.31 -0.60
C LEU A 217 1.59 -14.86 -0.23
N GLY A 218 2.28 -13.90 -0.86
CA GLY A 218 2.00 -12.46 -0.80
C GLY A 218 0.52 -12.15 -0.98
N LEU A 219 -0.06 -12.68 -2.07
CA LEU A 219 -1.46 -12.51 -2.43
C LEU A 219 -2.40 -13.16 -1.39
N ILE A 220 -2.18 -14.44 -1.08
CA ILE A 220 -3.07 -15.22 -0.20
C ILE A 220 -3.10 -14.66 1.22
N VAL A 221 -1.93 -14.43 1.82
CA VAL A 221 -1.85 -13.88 3.18
C VAL A 221 -2.53 -12.51 3.25
N THR A 222 -2.34 -11.66 2.24
CA THR A 222 -3.00 -10.35 2.21
C THR A 222 -4.52 -10.45 2.12
N LEU A 223 -5.04 -11.39 1.32
CA LEU A 223 -6.48 -11.68 1.26
C LEU A 223 -7.02 -12.16 2.62
N LEU A 224 -6.30 -13.05 3.30
CA LEU A 224 -6.69 -13.56 4.63
C LEU A 224 -6.68 -12.44 5.68
N LEU A 225 -5.63 -11.61 5.71
CA LEU A 225 -5.53 -10.46 6.61
C LEU A 225 -6.65 -9.43 6.38
N TRP A 226 -7.07 -9.26 5.13
CA TRP A 226 -8.20 -8.39 4.81
C TRP A 226 -9.53 -8.91 5.37
N GLN A 227 -9.74 -10.22 5.34
CA GLN A 227 -10.97 -10.87 5.81
C GLN A 227 -11.02 -11.03 7.33
N CYS A 228 -9.86 -10.98 8.00
CA CYS A 228 -9.76 -11.17 9.45
C CYS A 228 -10.33 -9.97 10.22
N LYS A 229 -11.63 -10.01 10.53
CA LYS A 229 -12.36 -8.95 11.25
C LYS A 229 -11.72 -8.53 12.59
N PRO A 230 -11.18 -9.44 13.42
CA PRO A 230 -10.55 -9.06 14.69
C PRO A 230 -9.44 -8.02 14.57
N LEU A 231 -8.69 -8.04 13.45
CA LEU A 231 -7.59 -7.09 13.20
C LEU A 231 -8.09 -5.65 12.94
N HIS A 232 -9.40 -5.49 12.71
CA HIS A 232 -10.03 -4.25 12.28
C HIS A 232 -11.07 -3.73 13.29
N ILE A 233 -11.20 -4.34 14.46
CA ILE A 233 -12.22 -3.97 15.48
C ILE A 233 -12.05 -2.51 15.92
N ASP A 234 -10.82 -2.07 16.17
CA ASP A 234 -10.58 -0.72 16.72
C ASP A 234 -10.50 0.38 15.65
N LEU A 235 -10.99 0.15 14.43
CA LEU A 235 -10.93 1.17 13.37
C LEU A 235 -11.68 2.43 13.83
N PRO A 236 -11.07 3.62 13.70
CA PRO A 236 -11.75 4.85 14.07
C PRO A 236 -12.95 5.09 13.13
N GLU A 237 -14.10 5.40 13.71
CA GLU A 237 -15.26 5.80 12.92
C GLU A 237 -14.98 7.15 12.26
N VAL A 238 -15.27 7.25 10.96
CA VAL A 238 -15.07 8.48 10.20
C VAL A 238 -16.18 9.46 10.59
N PRO A 239 -15.88 10.62 11.20
CA PRO A 239 -16.91 11.59 11.56
C PRO A 239 -17.61 12.09 10.30
N GLN A 240 -18.96 12.15 10.31
CA GLN A 240 -19.74 12.57 9.14
C GLN A 240 -19.32 13.98 8.63
N ASN A 241 -19.02 14.88 9.57
CA ASN A 241 -18.63 16.25 9.28
C ASN A 241 -17.18 16.39 8.77
N LEU A 242 -16.33 15.37 8.96
CA LEU A 242 -14.93 15.42 8.52
C LEU A 242 -14.83 15.55 7.01
N PHE A 243 -15.64 14.78 6.27
CA PHE A 243 -15.59 14.82 4.82
C PHE A 243 -16.06 16.17 4.26
N LEU A 244 -17.08 16.79 4.86
CA LEU A 244 -17.52 18.14 4.49
C LEU A 244 -16.40 19.16 4.67
N HIS A 245 -15.66 19.09 5.79
CA HIS A 245 -14.53 19.98 6.06
C HIS A 245 -13.36 19.75 5.08
N LEU A 246 -12.99 18.49 4.84
CA LEU A 246 -11.93 18.15 3.89
C LEU A 246 -12.28 18.57 2.46
N ARG A 247 -13.53 18.36 2.04
CA ARG A 247 -14.00 18.77 0.70
C ARG A 247 -13.96 20.29 0.54
N GLN A 248 -14.31 21.06 1.56
CA GLN A 248 -14.22 22.52 1.54
C GLN A 248 -12.77 23.02 1.46
N LEU A 249 -11.84 22.35 2.15
CA LEU A 249 -10.41 22.69 2.09
C LEU A 249 -9.79 22.38 0.73
N VAL A 250 -10.15 21.24 0.11
CA VAL A 250 -9.57 20.81 -1.18
C VAL A 250 -10.25 21.50 -2.37
N PHE A 251 -11.55 21.79 -2.28
CA PHE A 251 -12.34 22.39 -3.37
C PHE A 251 -13.09 23.66 -2.92
N PRO A 252 -12.39 24.74 -2.52
CA PRO A 252 -13.01 25.93 -1.94
C PRO A 252 -13.97 26.65 -2.92
N LYS A 253 -13.71 26.57 -4.23
CA LYS A 253 -14.47 27.32 -5.26
C LYS A 253 -15.82 26.70 -5.67
N PHE A 254 -16.11 25.45 -5.30
CA PHE A 254 -17.36 24.81 -5.72
C PHE A 254 -18.60 25.30 -4.96
N HIS A 255 -18.43 26.02 -3.85
CA HIS A 255 -19.56 26.39 -2.99
C HIS A 255 -20.20 27.75 -3.32
N SER A 256 -19.50 28.63 -4.04
CA SER A 256 -20.05 29.95 -4.42
C SER A 256 -21.08 29.90 -5.55
N ALA A 257 -21.16 28.82 -6.32
CA ALA A 257 -22.09 28.73 -7.45
C ALA A 257 -23.52 28.31 -7.08
N HIS A 258 -23.79 27.95 -5.82
CA HIS A 258 -25.10 27.43 -5.38
C HIS A 258 -25.84 28.34 -4.37
N LYS A 259 -25.33 29.54 -4.10
CA LYS A 259 -25.99 30.52 -3.22
C LYS A 259 -26.69 31.68 -3.96
N GLU A 260 -26.68 31.68 -5.29
CA GLU A 260 -27.38 32.66 -6.13
C GLU A 260 -28.41 31.96 -7.02
N VAL A 261 -29.41 31.32 -6.43
CA VAL A 261 -30.74 31.07 -7.04
C VAL A 261 -31.78 31.10 -5.93
#